data_AF-A0A7J7XFQ4-F1
#
_entry.id   AF-A0A7J7XFQ4-F1
#
_cell.length_a   1.000
_cell.length_b   1.000
_cell.length_c   1.000
_cell.angle_alpha   90.00
_cell.angle_beta   90.00
_cell.angle_gamma   90.00
#
_symmetry.space_group_name_H-M   'P 1'
#
loop_
_entity.id
_entity.type
_entity.pdbx_description
1 polymer ?
#
loop_
_entity_poly.entity_id
_entity_poly.type
_entity_poly.pdbx_seq_one_letter_code
_entity_poly.pdbx_strand_id
1 'polypeptide(L)'
;MLRGAYPHVRCYAFSPPRGLLSKSLYEYSKDFTVSLVVGKDVVPRLSVTNMEDLKKKILRLIAHCNKPKYKILLHGCWYGLFGGSPDDLPTELDGDDHRDLTLPLLGEQSLLTHKSPGYRPNDSPLGSPTKYPPLYPPGRIIHLEEEGPSGRCSCYTAQYTAKWAHESEFSEILIGGKMLTDHMPDVLIRALDRVSNRDACISCPTPGGSA
;
A
#
# COMPACT_ATOMS: atom_id res chain seq x y z
N MET A 1 14.17 -1.30 26.97
CA MET A 1 13.33 -2.33 26.32
C MET A 1 12.77 -3.26 27.38
N LEU A 2 11.45 -3.52 27.37
CA LEU A 2 10.79 -4.43 28.32
C LEU A 2 11.39 -5.85 28.31
N ARG A 3 11.97 -6.28 27.19
CA ARG A 3 12.59 -7.60 27.05
C ARG A 3 13.77 -7.86 27.98
N GLY A 4 14.52 -6.83 28.37
CA GLY A 4 15.61 -6.99 29.35
C GLY A 4 15.11 -7.40 30.74
N ALA A 5 13.92 -6.93 31.12
CA ALA A 5 13.27 -7.29 32.38
C ALA A 5 12.34 -8.51 32.24
N TYR A 6 11.78 -8.74 31.04
CA TYR A 6 10.80 -9.79 30.76
C TYR A 6 11.22 -10.59 29.51
N PRO A 7 12.04 -11.65 29.64
CA PRO A 7 12.57 -12.40 28.50
C PRO A 7 11.50 -13.06 27.62
N HIS A 8 10.33 -13.37 28.20
CA HIS A 8 9.22 -14.07 27.53
C HIS A 8 8.16 -13.13 26.94
N VAL A 9 8.36 -11.81 26.99
CA VAL A 9 7.38 -10.85 26.46
C VAL A 9 7.25 -10.99 24.95
N ARG A 10 6.01 -11.04 24.45
CA ARG A 10 5.69 -10.99 23.03
C ARG A 10 5.00 -9.66 22.71
N CYS A 11 5.33 -9.08 21.57
CA CYS A 11 4.75 -7.84 21.08
C CYS A 11 3.94 -8.14 19.81
N TYR A 12 2.70 -7.66 19.75
CA TYR A 12 1.88 -7.68 18.54
C TYR A 12 1.70 -6.23 18.11
N ALA A 13 2.24 -5.89 16.94
CA ALA A 13 2.16 -4.56 16.37
C ALA A 13 1.12 -4.55 15.26
N PHE A 14 0.13 -3.67 15.37
CA PHE A 14 -0.93 -3.54 14.38
C PHE A 14 -0.61 -2.41 13.41
N SER A 15 -0.50 -2.74 12.12
CA SER A 15 -0.14 -1.83 11.04
C SER A 15 1.04 -0.90 11.35
N PRO A 16 2.18 -1.41 11.86
CA PRO A 16 3.29 -0.55 12.23
C PRO A 16 3.93 0.06 10.97
N PRO A 17 4.41 1.31 11.04
CA PRO A 17 5.13 1.91 9.93
C PRO A 17 6.45 1.19 9.66
N ARG A 18 6.87 1.12 8.39
CA ARG A 18 8.13 0.48 7.99
C ARG A 18 9.37 1.33 8.27
N GLY A 19 9.22 2.65 8.41
CA GLY A 19 10.32 3.56 8.69
C GLY A 19 10.89 3.52 10.12
N LEU A 20 10.81 2.38 10.83
CA LEU A 20 11.13 2.32 12.27
C LEU A 20 12.51 1.74 12.57
N LEU A 21 12.86 0.59 11.99
CA LEU A 21 14.02 -0.19 12.42
C LEU A 21 15.13 -0.22 11.37
N SER A 22 16.38 -0.23 11.82
CA SER A 22 17.52 -0.63 11.00
C SER A 22 17.50 -2.15 10.77
N LYS A 23 18.29 -2.63 9.80
CA LYS A 23 18.36 -4.07 9.46
C LYS A 23 18.71 -4.95 10.67
N SER A 24 19.69 -4.55 11.49
CA SER A 24 20.09 -5.33 12.67
C SER A 24 18.98 -5.40 13.72
N LEU A 25 18.26 -4.30 13.93
CA LEU A 25 17.17 -4.22 14.89
C LEU A 25 15.93 -4.97 14.41
N TYR A 26 15.67 -4.97 13.10
CA TYR A 26 14.65 -5.80 12.46
C TYR A 26 14.90 -7.28 12.73
N GLU A 27 16.10 -7.79 12.43
CA GLU A 27 16.44 -9.20 12.68
C GLU A 27 16.29 -9.56 14.16
N TYR A 28 16.77 -8.70 15.07
CA TYR A 28 16.57 -8.91 16.51
C TYR A 28 15.10 -8.91 16.93
N SER A 29 14.27 -8.07 16.30
CA SER A 29 12.85 -7.93 16.63
C SER A 29 11.99 -9.11 16.18
N LYS A 30 12.44 -9.90 15.19
CA LYS A 30 11.72 -11.09 14.69
C LYS A 30 11.47 -12.14 15.77
N ASP A 31 12.33 -12.22 16.77
CA ASP A 31 12.23 -13.21 17.85
C ASP A 31 10.97 -13.01 18.71
N PHE A 32 10.57 -11.77 18.93
CA PHE A 32 9.57 -11.43 19.94
C PHE A 32 8.42 -10.54 19.43
N THR A 33 8.54 -9.96 18.23
CA THR A 33 7.50 -9.09 17.66
C THR A 33 6.86 -9.73 16.44
N VAL A 34 5.53 -9.63 16.36
CA VAL A 34 4.74 -9.99 15.18
C VAL A 34 3.96 -8.76 14.75
N SER A 35 4.07 -8.39 13.48
CA SER A 35 3.37 -7.26 12.88
C SER A 35 2.22 -7.77 12.02
N LEU A 36 1.03 -7.19 12.20
CA LEU A 36 -0.16 -7.52 11.42
C LEU A 36 -0.48 -6.38 10.47
N VAL A 37 -0.69 -6.71 9.20
CA VAL A 37 -0.99 -5.75 8.14
C VAL A 37 -2.18 -6.26 7.33
N VAL A 38 -3.09 -5.38 6.92
CA VAL A 38 -4.27 -5.72 6.13
C VAL A 38 -4.18 -5.14 4.73
N GLY A 39 -4.53 -5.94 3.73
CA GLY A 39 -4.83 -5.49 2.38
C GLY A 39 -3.74 -4.58 1.79
N LYS A 40 -4.16 -3.40 1.34
CA LYS A 40 -3.31 -2.38 0.69
C LYS A 40 -2.88 -1.26 1.64
N ASP A 41 -2.83 -1.51 2.96
CA ASP A 41 -2.44 -0.52 3.95
C ASP A 41 -1.14 0.22 3.57
N VAL A 42 -1.24 1.55 3.50
CA VAL A 42 -0.13 2.43 3.13
C VAL A 42 0.91 2.54 4.25
N VAL A 43 0.51 2.50 5.52
CA VAL A 43 1.39 2.84 6.65
C VAL A 43 2.58 1.87 6.79
N PRO A 44 2.39 0.55 6.70
CA PRO A 44 3.49 -0.41 6.67
C PRO A 44 4.37 -0.32 5.43
N ARG A 45 3.97 0.46 4.42
CA ARG A 45 4.75 0.70 3.19
C ARG A 45 5.43 2.07 3.20
N LEU A 46 5.18 2.90 4.21
CA LEU A 46 5.77 4.22 4.34
C LEU A 46 7.26 4.13 4.69
N SER A 47 8.08 4.67 3.80
CA SER A 47 9.49 4.98 4.03
C SER A 47 9.86 6.22 3.23
N VAL A 48 10.97 6.87 3.59
CA VAL A 48 11.47 8.03 2.84
C VAL A 48 11.76 7.67 1.39
N THR A 49 12.41 6.52 1.14
CA THR A 49 12.71 6.03 -0.21
C THR A 49 11.44 5.81 -1.03
N ASN A 50 10.42 5.19 -0.42
CA ASN A 50 9.18 4.88 -1.11
C ASN A 50 8.37 6.12 -1.42
N MET A 51 8.42 7.12 -0.53
CA MET A 51 7.77 8.41 -0.74
C MET A 51 8.44 9.20 -1.86
N GLU A 52 9.78 9.15 -1.96
CA GLU A 52 10.52 9.76 -3.07
C GLU A 52 10.15 9.10 -4.40
N ASP A 53 10.07 7.77 -4.44
CA ASP A 53 9.68 7.03 -5.65
C ASP A 53 8.23 7.29 -6.03
N LEU A 54 7.31 7.33 -5.07
CA LEU A 54 5.92 7.71 -5.29
C LEU A 54 5.81 9.13 -5.84
N LYS A 55 6.53 10.10 -5.27
CA LYS A 55 6.59 11.49 -5.77
C LYS A 55 7.06 11.53 -7.21
N LYS A 56 8.15 10.83 -7.56
CA LYS A 56 8.67 10.77 -8.93
C LYS A 56 7.65 10.16 -9.89
N LYS A 57 6.98 9.07 -9.49
CA LYS A 57 5.92 8.43 -10.29
C LYS A 57 4.75 9.38 -10.54
N ILE A 58 4.24 10.06 -9.50
CA ILE A 58 3.15 11.03 -9.63
C ILE A 58 3.54 12.19 -10.54
N LEU A 59 4.71 12.79 -10.34
CA LEU A 59 5.18 13.90 -11.18
C LEU A 59 5.31 13.49 -12.64
N ARG A 60 5.84 12.29 -12.91
CA ARG A 60 5.93 11.74 -14.26
C ARG A 60 4.55 11.55 -14.88
N LEU A 61 3.59 10.99 -14.14
CA LEU A 61 2.23 10.80 -14.61
C LEU A 61 1.54 12.14 -14.93
N ILE A 62 1.71 13.15 -14.07
CA ILE A 62 1.14 14.49 -14.30
C ILE A 62 1.74 15.13 -15.55
N ALA A 63 3.07 15.05 -15.73
CA ALA A 63 3.76 15.63 -16.87
C ALA A 63 3.34 15.01 -18.22
N HIS A 64 2.96 13.73 -18.23
CA HIS A 64 2.53 13.01 -19.44
C HIS A 64 1.00 12.87 -19.53
N CYS A 65 0.24 13.49 -18.62
CA CYS A 65 -1.21 13.36 -18.61
C CYS A 65 -1.82 14.32 -19.65
N ASN A 66 -2.31 13.77 -20.76
CA ASN A 66 -3.06 14.53 -21.75
C ASN A 66 -4.60 14.55 -21.48
N LYS A 67 -5.04 14.12 -20.29
CA LYS A 67 -6.47 14.13 -19.94
C LYS A 67 -6.87 15.52 -19.44
N PRO A 68 -8.00 16.08 -19.91
CA PRO A 68 -8.44 17.38 -19.45
C PRO A 68 -8.82 17.34 -17.96
N LYS A 69 -8.47 18.40 -17.22
CA LYS A 69 -8.61 18.49 -15.74
C LYS A 69 -10.01 18.14 -15.24
N TYR A 70 -11.05 18.56 -15.95
CA TYR A 70 -12.44 18.30 -15.56
C TYR A 70 -12.77 16.79 -15.57
N LYS A 71 -12.21 16.00 -16.50
CA LYS A 71 -12.44 14.55 -16.55
C LYS A 71 -11.82 13.87 -15.33
N ILE A 72 -10.63 14.32 -14.92
CA ILE A 72 -9.93 13.81 -13.73
C ILE A 72 -10.69 14.20 -12.46
N LEU A 73 -11.10 15.47 -12.32
CA LEU A 73 -11.81 15.97 -11.14
C LEU A 73 -13.22 15.37 -11.02
N LEU A 74 -13.94 15.25 -12.13
CA LEU A 74 -15.28 14.65 -12.15
C LEU A 74 -15.21 13.17 -11.79
N HIS A 75 -14.24 12.42 -12.32
CA HIS A 75 -13.99 11.05 -11.88
C HIS A 75 -13.62 10.99 -10.40
N GLY A 76 -12.74 11.87 -9.91
CA GLY A 76 -12.35 11.91 -8.50
C GLY A 76 -13.53 12.18 -7.56
N CYS A 77 -14.39 13.16 -7.91
CA CYS A 77 -15.64 13.41 -7.20
C CYS A 77 -16.58 12.20 -7.26
N TRP A 78 -16.70 11.55 -8.41
CA TRP A 78 -17.51 10.35 -8.55
C TRP A 78 -17.00 9.21 -7.66
N TYR A 79 -15.70 8.95 -7.65
CA TYR A 79 -15.09 7.95 -6.76
C TYR A 79 -15.27 8.31 -5.28
N GLY A 80 -15.11 9.59 -4.91
CA GLY A 80 -15.27 10.06 -3.53
C GLY A 80 -16.71 10.01 -3.03
N LEU A 81 -17.70 10.25 -3.89
CA LEU A 81 -19.12 10.28 -3.55
C LEU A 81 -19.81 8.92 -3.68
N PHE A 82 -19.44 8.13 -4.68
CA PHE A 82 -20.16 6.91 -5.05
C PHE A 82 -19.35 5.61 -4.87
N GLY A 83 -18.05 5.69 -4.62
CA GLY A 83 -17.16 4.52 -4.52
C GLY A 83 -17.05 3.72 -5.84
N GLY A 84 -15.91 3.05 -6.04
CA GLY A 84 -15.70 2.20 -7.22
C GLY A 84 -14.27 1.67 -7.33
N SER A 85 -14.07 0.59 -8.07
CA SER A 85 -12.73 0.15 -8.47
C SER A 85 -12.23 1.03 -9.64
N PRO A 86 -10.93 1.40 -9.69
CA PRO A 86 -10.36 2.04 -10.88
C PRO A 86 -10.52 1.18 -12.16
N ASP A 87 -10.72 -0.14 -12.01
CA ASP A 87 -10.82 -1.10 -13.11
C ASP A 87 -12.27 -1.35 -13.60
N ASP A 88 -13.30 -0.85 -12.90
CA ASP A 88 -14.72 -1.06 -13.27
C ASP A 88 -15.23 -0.10 -14.36
N LEU A 89 -14.34 0.71 -14.94
CA LEU A 89 -14.70 1.62 -16.03
C LEU A 89 -14.00 1.17 -17.29
N PRO A 90 -14.69 1.23 -18.44
CA PRO A 90 -14.16 0.66 -19.64
C PRO A 90 -12.81 1.31 -19.90
N THR A 91 -11.82 0.48 -20.12
CA THR A 91 -10.76 0.83 -21.06
C THR A 91 -11.42 0.88 -22.44
N GLU A 92 -12.39 1.77 -22.64
CA GLU A 92 -12.94 2.08 -23.95
C GLU A 92 -11.98 3.10 -24.56
N LEU A 93 -11.13 2.54 -25.42
CA LEU A 93 -10.92 3.01 -26.78
C LEU A 93 -10.50 4.49 -26.89
N ASP A 94 -9.21 4.69 -27.04
CA ASP A 94 -8.77 5.49 -28.19
C ASP A 94 -8.01 4.55 -29.12
N GLY A 95 -8.79 3.68 -29.77
CA GLY A 95 -8.45 3.17 -31.07
C GLY A 95 -9.12 4.10 -32.08
N ASP A 96 -8.57 5.30 -32.26
CA ASP A 96 -8.62 6.00 -33.54
C ASP A 96 -7.48 7.02 -33.60
N ASP A 97 -6.63 6.86 -34.62
CA ASP A 97 -5.67 7.81 -35.17
C ASP A 97 -4.53 8.37 -34.28
N HIS A 98 -3.63 7.48 -33.84
CA HIS A 98 -2.32 7.89 -33.31
C HIS A 98 -1.29 8.21 -34.41
N ARG A 99 -1.68 9.04 -35.37
CA ARG A 99 -0.81 9.63 -36.39
C ARG A 99 -1.22 11.07 -36.69
N ASP A 100 -1.12 12.00 -35.73
CA ASP A 100 -0.87 13.44 -36.05
C ASP A 100 -0.73 14.42 -34.86
N LEU A 101 -0.36 14.00 -33.64
CA LEU A 101 -0.13 14.94 -32.54
C LEU A 101 1.24 14.81 -31.88
N THR A 102 2.29 14.71 -32.71
CA THR A 102 3.64 15.17 -32.35
C THR A 102 3.75 16.67 -32.54
N LEU A 103 3.00 17.47 -31.76
CA LEU A 103 3.24 18.91 -31.66
C LEU A 103 2.89 19.38 -30.24
N PRO A 104 3.85 19.88 -29.46
CA PRO A 104 3.58 20.45 -28.15
C PRO A 104 2.87 21.79 -28.37
N LEU A 105 1.54 21.79 -28.27
CA LEU A 105 0.73 23.01 -28.38
C LEU A 105 0.86 23.83 -27.08
N LEU A 106 1.93 24.61 -27.05
CA LEU A 106 2.05 25.96 -26.50
C LEU A 106 1.53 26.17 -25.08
N GLY A 107 2.43 25.96 -24.11
CA GLY A 107 2.28 26.41 -22.73
C GLY A 107 3.44 26.02 -21.79
N GLU A 108 4.38 25.19 -22.24
CA GLU A 108 5.41 24.57 -21.38
C GLU A 108 6.59 25.48 -20.99
N GLN A 109 6.70 26.71 -21.50
CA GLN A 109 7.88 27.55 -21.21
C GLN A 109 7.76 28.43 -19.96
N SER A 110 6.60 28.51 -19.30
CA SER A 110 6.43 29.45 -18.17
C SER A 110 6.41 28.80 -16.79
N LEU A 111 5.91 27.57 -16.64
CA LEU A 111 5.83 26.92 -15.32
C LEU A 111 7.13 26.23 -14.87
N LEU A 112 8.12 26.07 -15.75
CA LEU A 112 9.46 25.61 -15.39
C LEU A 112 10.42 26.76 -15.02
N THR A 113 9.97 28.02 -15.16
CA THR A 113 10.83 29.21 -15.04
C THR A 113 10.68 29.92 -13.69
N HIS A 114 9.60 29.67 -12.94
CA HIS A 114 9.51 30.15 -11.55
C HIS A 114 10.24 29.21 -10.59
N LYS A 115 11.56 29.18 -10.75
CA LYS A 115 12.54 28.55 -9.87
C LYS A 115 12.55 29.28 -8.53
N SER A 116 11.74 28.80 -7.58
CA SER A 116 11.91 29.17 -6.18
C SER A 116 13.38 28.92 -5.77
N PRO A 117 14.06 29.83 -5.07
CA PRO A 117 15.51 29.75 -4.82
C PRO A 117 15.97 28.52 -4.01
N GLY A 118 15.03 27.70 -3.50
CA GLY A 118 15.31 26.54 -2.65
C GLY A 118 15.22 25.17 -3.32
N TYR A 119 14.78 25.05 -4.58
CA TYR A 119 14.68 23.74 -5.25
C TYR A 119 15.70 23.65 -6.39
N ARG A 120 16.79 22.92 -6.13
CA ARG A 120 17.73 22.46 -7.17
C ARG A 120 17.32 21.04 -7.59
N PRO A 121 16.66 20.87 -8.75
CA PRO A 121 16.55 19.56 -9.37
C PRO A 121 17.81 19.37 -10.21
N ASN A 122 18.90 18.93 -9.59
CA ASN A 122 19.96 18.21 -10.30
C ASN A 122 20.82 17.44 -9.29
N ASP A 123 21.29 16.30 -9.78
CA ASP A 123 22.28 15.39 -9.20
C ASP A 123 21.70 14.28 -8.33
N SER A 124 21.01 13.37 -8.98
CA SER A 124 21.13 11.95 -8.62
C SER A 124 21.20 11.19 -9.93
N PRO A 125 22.41 10.77 -10.36
CA PRO A 125 22.54 9.78 -11.42
C PRO A 125 21.62 8.61 -11.09
N LEU A 126 21.10 7.96 -12.12
CA LEU A 126 20.41 6.68 -12.04
C LEU A 126 21.38 5.63 -11.43
N GLY A 127 21.66 5.72 -10.13
CA GLY A 127 22.83 5.09 -9.48
C GLY A 127 23.41 5.80 -8.24
N SER A 128 22.90 6.95 -7.79
CA SER A 128 23.31 7.46 -6.47
C SER A 128 22.82 6.51 -5.36
N PRO A 129 23.65 6.11 -4.39
CA PRO A 129 23.19 5.32 -3.24
C PRO A 129 22.02 6.04 -2.57
N THR A 130 21.01 5.28 -2.12
CA THR A 130 19.85 5.82 -1.43
C THR A 130 20.33 6.78 -0.34
N LYS A 131 19.93 8.06 -0.43
CA LYS A 131 20.33 9.11 0.53
C LYS A 131 20.02 8.75 1.98
N TYR A 132 19.06 7.85 2.18
CA TYR A 132 18.61 7.36 3.46
C TYR A 132 18.89 5.86 3.60
N PRO A 133 19.30 5.39 4.80
CA PRO A 133 19.45 3.97 5.04
C PRO A 133 18.09 3.25 4.91
N PRO A 134 18.08 1.98 4.43
CA PRO A 134 16.85 1.21 4.35
C PRO A 134 16.33 0.94 5.76
N LEU A 135 15.04 1.18 5.95
CA LEU A 135 14.32 0.94 7.20
C LEU A 135 13.27 -0.15 7.01
N TYR A 136 12.99 -0.85 8.12
CA TYR A 136 12.22 -2.07 8.14
C TYR A 136 11.12 -2.00 9.21
N PRO A 137 9.96 -2.65 8.97
CA PRO A 137 8.94 -2.79 10.00
C PRO A 137 9.44 -3.70 11.12
N PRO A 138 8.86 -3.63 12.33
CA PRO A 138 9.23 -4.50 13.42
C PRO A 138 8.75 -5.95 13.20
N GLY A 139 9.53 -6.92 13.67
CA GLY A 139 9.08 -8.30 13.82
C GLY A 139 8.86 -9.09 12.54
N ARG A 140 8.26 -10.28 12.68
CA ARG A 140 7.74 -11.07 11.55
C ARG A 140 6.39 -10.52 11.11
N ILE A 141 6.07 -10.56 9.82
CA ILE A 141 4.87 -9.92 9.27
C ILE A 141 3.82 -10.97 8.91
N ILE A 142 2.60 -10.80 9.42
CA ILE A 142 1.39 -11.48 8.95
C ILE A 142 0.62 -10.50 8.10
N HIS A 143 0.39 -10.86 6.84
CA HIS A 143 -0.42 -10.09 5.90
C HIS A 143 -1.78 -10.75 5.75
N LEU A 144 -2.83 -9.99 6.04
CA LEU A 144 -4.22 -10.36 5.88
C LEU A 144 -4.68 -9.87 4.50
N GLU A 145 -4.78 -10.79 3.55
CA GLU A 145 -5.21 -10.51 2.19
C GLU A 145 -6.71 -10.75 2.02
N GLU A 146 -7.38 -9.87 1.29
CA GLU A 146 -8.79 -10.04 0.94
C GLU A 146 -8.91 -11.02 -0.24
N GLU A 147 -9.62 -12.12 -0.04
CA GLU A 147 -9.91 -13.17 -1.01
C GLU A 147 -11.32 -12.93 -1.58
N GLY A 148 -11.41 -12.58 -2.87
CA GLY A 148 -12.70 -12.42 -3.58
C GLY A 148 -12.68 -11.29 -4.62
N PRO A 149 -13.69 -11.25 -5.52
CA PRO A 149 -13.79 -10.19 -6.52
C PRO A 149 -13.97 -8.85 -5.81
N SER A 150 -13.12 -7.90 -6.18
CA SER A 150 -13.12 -6.50 -5.73
C SER A 150 -14.32 -5.71 -6.28
N GLY A 151 -15.53 -6.23 -6.06
CA GLY A 151 -16.80 -5.70 -6.56
C GLY A 151 -17.56 -4.87 -5.51
N ARG A 152 -18.25 -3.85 -6.03
CA ARG A 152 -18.94 -2.67 -5.48
C ARG A 152 -19.59 -2.67 -4.08
N CYS A 153 -19.67 -3.76 -3.32
CA CYS A 153 -20.35 -3.81 -2.00
C CYS A 153 -19.81 -4.91 -1.06
N SER A 154 -18.63 -5.49 -1.32
CA SER A 154 -18.21 -6.72 -0.63
C SER A 154 -17.53 -6.54 0.74
N CYS A 155 -17.51 -5.33 1.34
CA CYS A 155 -16.94 -5.17 2.68
C CYS A 155 -17.62 -6.09 3.73
N TYR A 156 -18.88 -6.47 3.52
CA TYR A 156 -19.62 -7.38 4.39
C TYR A 156 -19.35 -8.88 4.15
N THR A 157 -18.84 -9.27 2.97
CA THR A 157 -18.63 -10.69 2.58
C THR A 157 -17.19 -11.03 2.20
N ALA A 158 -16.29 -10.05 2.21
CA ALA A 158 -14.86 -10.20 1.95
C ALA A 158 -14.25 -11.27 2.84
N GLN A 159 -13.77 -12.36 2.25
CA GLN A 159 -13.02 -13.36 2.99
C GLN A 159 -11.60 -12.84 3.16
N TYR A 160 -10.96 -13.16 4.29
CA TYR A 160 -9.57 -12.82 4.51
C TYR A 160 -8.75 -14.09 4.67
N THR A 161 -7.53 -14.07 4.16
CA THR A 161 -6.53 -15.11 4.35
C THR A 161 -5.31 -14.51 5.04
N ALA A 162 -4.78 -15.21 6.04
CA ALA A 162 -3.56 -14.81 6.72
C ALA A 162 -2.36 -15.55 6.11
N LYS A 163 -1.37 -14.80 5.64
CA LYS A 163 -0.09 -15.36 5.17
C LYS A 163 1.09 -14.70 5.87
N TRP A 164 2.16 -15.45 6.07
CA TRP A 164 3.44 -14.87 6.44
C TRP A 164 4.02 -14.13 5.24
N ALA A 165 4.35 -12.86 5.43
CA ALA A 165 4.87 -12.00 4.37
C ALA A 165 6.31 -11.58 4.66
N HIS A 166 7.06 -11.38 3.59
CA HIS A 166 8.45 -10.92 3.64
C HIS A 166 8.50 -9.39 3.61
N GLU A 167 9.53 -8.77 4.22
CA GLU A 167 9.61 -7.31 4.27
C GLU A 167 9.73 -6.65 2.88
N SER A 168 10.26 -7.39 1.90
CA SER A 168 10.38 -6.93 0.51
C SER A 168 9.01 -6.67 -0.13
N GLU A 169 7.95 -7.35 0.31
CA GLU A 169 6.59 -7.14 -0.20
C GLU A 169 6.04 -5.76 0.18
N PHE A 170 6.62 -5.10 1.20
CA PHE A 170 6.24 -3.78 1.69
C PHE A 170 7.22 -2.68 1.23
N SER A 171 8.11 -3.00 0.28
CA SER A 171 9.09 -2.07 -0.26
C SER A 171 8.50 -1.04 -1.23
N GLU A 172 7.24 -1.16 -1.63
CA GLU A 172 6.55 -0.20 -2.50
C GLU A 172 5.19 0.21 -1.93
N ILE A 173 4.82 1.49 -2.14
CA ILE A 173 3.49 2.01 -1.83
C ILE A 173 2.52 1.63 -2.95
N LEU A 174 1.47 0.87 -2.60
CA LEU A 174 0.42 0.48 -3.53
C LEU A 174 -0.65 1.58 -3.58
N ILE A 175 -0.88 2.15 -4.75
CA ILE A 175 -1.94 3.15 -4.94
C ILE A 175 -3.28 2.43 -5.15
N GLY A 176 -4.23 2.61 -4.23
CA GLY A 176 -5.60 2.09 -4.35
C GLY A 176 -6.55 2.78 -3.39
N GLY A 177 -7.85 2.79 -3.72
CA GLY A 177 -8.87 3.47 -2.91
C GLY A 177 -9.00 2.95 -1.46
N LYS A 178 -8.58 1.69 -1.22
CA LYS A 178 -8.58 1.06 0.11
C LYS A 178 -7.31 1.31 0.94
N MET A 179 -6.30 2.02 0.42
CA MET A 179 -4.99 2.11 1.07
C MET A 179 -5.00 2.73 2.48
N LEU A 180 -5.96 3.64 2.72
CA LEU A 180 -6.13 4.33 4.00
C LEU A 180 -7.21 3.66 4.85
N THR A 181 -8.25 3.13 4.21
CA THR A 181 -9.31 2.41 4.92
C THR A 181 -8.79 1.12 5.52
N ASP A 182 -7.91 0.39 4.83
CA ASP A 182 -7.30 -0.85 5.32
C ASP A 182 -6.39 -0.62 6.53
N HIS A 183 -5.94 0.63 6.76
CA HIS A 183 -5.20 1.02 7.97
C HIS A 183 -6.09 1.19 9.19
N MET A 184 -7.40 1.38 9.00
CA MET A 184 -8.30 1.69 10.11
C MET A 184 -8.45 0.47 11.03
N PRO A 185 -8.45 0.67 12.36
CA PRO A 185 -8.45 -0.43 13.32
C PRO A 185 -9.71 -1.30 13.24
N ASP A 186 -10.83 -0.71 12.82
CA ASP A 186 -12.09 -1.43 12.64
C ASP A 186 -12.03 -2.44 11.47
N VAL A 187 -11.34 -2.10 10.38
CA VAL A 187 -11.10 -3.03 9.26
C VAL A 187 -10.20 -4.18 9.71
N LEU A 188 -9.14 -3.88 10.44
CA LEU A 188 -8.22 -4.87 10.98
C LEU A 188 -8.89 -5.86 11.93
N ILE A 189 -9.69 -5.37 12.88
CA ILE A 189 -10.42 -6.25 13.81
C ILE A 189 -11.40 -7.14 13.04
N ARG A 190 -12.16 -6.57 12.08
CA ARG A 190 -13.06 -7.37 11.24
C ARG A 190 -12.33 -8.43 10.42
N ALA A 191 -11.14 -8.11 9.89
CA ALA A 191 -10.33 -9.06 9.16
C ALA A 191 -9.84 -10.20 10.08
N LEU A 192 -9.39 -9.87 11.29
CA LEU A 192 -8.97 -10.85 12.29
C LEU A 192 -10.11 -11.77 12.74
N ASP A 193 -11.28 -11.21 13.03
CA ASP A 193 -12.47 -11.99 13.40
C ASP A 193 -12.85 -12.98 12.28
N ARG A 194 -12.76 -12.55 11.01
CA ARG A 194 -13.08 -13.42 9.86
C ARG A 194 -12.06 -14.54 9.69
N VAL A 195 -10.77 -14.28 9.88
CA VAL A 195 -9.73 -15.32 9.83
C VAL A 195 -9.88 -16.29 11.00
N SER A 196 -10.06 -15.79 12.23
CA SER A 196 -10.15 -16.62 13.43
C SER A 196 -11.39 -17.54 13.41
N ASN A 197 -12.53 -17.05 12.93
CA ASN A 197 -13.75 -17.85 12.84
C ASN A 197 -13.69 -18.89 11.71
N ARG A 198 -12.82 -18.72 10.71
CA ARG A 198 -12.60 -19.71 9.65
C ARG A 198 -11.92 -20.96 10.22
N ASP A 199 -10.91 -20.79 11.08
CA ASP A 199 -10.15 -21.89 11.70
C ASP A 199 -10.93 -22.64 12.80
N ALA A 200 -11.90 -21.97 13.45
CA ALA A 200 -12.84 -22.61 14.38
C ALA A 200 -13.74 -23.65 13.66
N CYS A 201 -13.97 -23.51 12.34
CA CYS A 201 -14.68 -24.50 11.53
C CYS A 201 -13.79 -25.64 10.99
N ILE A 202 -12.46 -25.49 11.02
CA ILE A 202 -11.51 -26.55 10.61
C ILE A 202 -11.15 -27.46 11.81
N SER A 203 -11.44 -27.00 13.03
CA SER A 203 -11.14 -27.69 14.28
C SER A 203 -12.37 -28.34 14.91
N CYS A 204 -13.33 -28.82 14.11
CA CYS A 204 -14.33 -29.77 14.59
C CYS A 204 -13.73 -31.19 14.51
N PRO A 205 -13.22 -31.78 15.61
CA PRO A 205 -12.96 -33.19 15.64
C PRO A 205 -14.28 -33.95 15.44
N THR A 206 -14.23 -34.98 14.60
CA THR A 206 -15.24 -36.03 14.55
C THR A 206 -15.54 -36.53 15.97
N PRO A 207 -16.82 -36.57 16.42
CA PRO A 207 -17.20 -37.45 17.50
C PRO A 207 -17.06 -38.88 16.98
N GLY A 208 -16.13 -39.61 17.59
CA GLY A 208 -15.70 -40.95 17.19
C GLY A 208 -16.81 -41.99 17.11
N GLY A 209 -16.47 -43.08 16.43
CA GLY A 209 -17.30 -44.28 16.38
C GLY A 209 -17.45 -44.94 17.75
N SER A 210 -18.53 -45.73 17.87
CA SER A 210 -18.58 -47.00 18.61
C SER A 210 -19.94 -47.65 18.36
N ALA A 211 -19.93 -48.73 17.57
CA ALA A 211 -20.64 -50.01 17.74
C ALA A 211 -20.66 -50.75 16.39
#